data_AF-A0A8B7DZ38-F1
#
_entry.id   AF-A0A8B7DZ38-F1
#
_cell.length_a   1.000
_cell.length_b   1.000
_cell.length_c   1.000
_cell.angle_alpha   90.00
_cell.angle_beta   90.00
_cell.angle_gamma   90.00
#
_symmetry.space_group_name_H-M   'P 1'
#
loop_
_entity.id
_entity.type
_entity.pdbx_description
1 polymer ?
#
loop_
_entity_poly.entity_id
_entity_poly.type
_entity_poly.pdbx_seq_one_letter_code
_entity_poly.pdbx_strand_id
1 'polypeptide(L)'
;MVKWNDVWLEKLDKNLVKIQLWAEKRNSEYAICKQCKSDLKFSLVGVQALYQHSSKPKHKSVSDLRFSKTARHLYVDSNKNSIGGEKFIQLEFSINEKIFAVEAMWLFKVAENDLALRHCDNTPVLFQRMFPDSKISQGFTMSRQRASYILQDGLGPLLEKRLCNSITLSHGAFTLMFDETTTSQQRKQMDLLSHFWSEDENQVVTKCLTSLFFGRATAEDVKTMLADLRHNERFYLPWDRLFNISEDGPNINKAIWRLLNADLHSNGFNGLLPFVSCTLHTVHNAFRKAINVVVSRHKLASDEFISKLCGEISYNIGSDWLRWGRHLGLSDADLDNIRSDNKNCYEKADNVFKKWKQKNGNPSWEQLKKKLMDFDRLDIVNKIETKFRDHLSNGLESFPDFDFFYECFYESQLSLFDIIYFVDERNEGRSNKSNYYGWKISIEDGKTSYATSCDIYFINYYKNHFSHFCKTKLEWLRVHKNILSDEEKNLLIQCSTNVRVVSFSRPINFDGWKPKHKIEVLYICISDYLITKKDFEENFLPWILLCDELKLSLHDDIDFIKNICEWIRCSNIKLFNIEHRGKFFYNLYELSYNAEKC
;
A
#
# COMPACT_ATOMS: atom_id res chain seq x y z
N MET A 1 -54.32 -41.62 50.96
CA MET A 1 -53.62 -41.43 49.67
C MET A 1 -53.56 -39.95 49.36
N VAL A 2 -52.42 -39.47 48.86
CA VAL A 2 -52.25 -38.05 48.51
C VAL A 2 -53.02 -37.76 47.22
N LYS A 3 -53.90 -36.76 47.25
CA LYS A 3 -54.62 -36.29 46.05
C LYS A 3 -53.72 -35.35 45.24
N TRP A 4 -53.83 -35.43 43.92
CA TRP A 4 -53.13 -34.52 43.01
C TRP A 4 -53.48 -33.05 43.30
N ASN A 5 -52.50 -32.18 43.26
CA ASN A 5 -52.68 -30.73 43.43
C ASN A 5 -51.98 -29.99 42.28
N ASP A 6 -52.74 -29.21 41.53
CA ASP A 6 -52.24 -28.50 40.34
C ASP A 6 -51.20 -27.42 40.69
N VAL A 7 -51.14 -26.95 41.94
CA VAL A 7 -50.06 -26.06 42.44
C VAL A 7 -48.68 -26.71 42.29
N TRP A 8 -48.60 -28.04 42.20
CA TRP A 8 -47.32 -28.72 41.93
C TRP A 8 -46.76 -28.42 40.55
N LEU A 9 -47.60 -28.09 39.57
CA LEU A 9 -47.18 -27.80 38.20
C LEU A 9 -46.43 -26.46 38.09
N GLU A 10 -46.76 -25.49 38.96
CA GLU A 10 -46.11 -24.18 39.00
C GLU A 10 -44.73 -24.19 39.67
N LYS A 11 -44.41 -25.26 40.43
CA LYS A 11 -43.13 -25.40 41.12
C LYS A 11 -41.99 -25.74 40.14
N LEU A 12 -40.78 -25.32 40.52
CA LEU A 12 -39.54 -25.75 39.89
C LEU A 12 -39.13 -27.11 40.44
N ASP A 13 -38.65 -27.99 39.56
CA ASP A 13 -38.03 -29.27 39.92
C ASP A 13 -36.58 -29.10 40.40
N LYS A 14 -35.89 -30.21 40.70
CA LYS A 14 -34.49 -30.16 41.17
C LYS A 14 -33.48 -29.68 40.12
N ASN A 15 -33.88 -29.59 38.86
CA ASN A 15 -33.06 -29.08 37.76
C ASN A 15 -33.47 -27.64 37.38
N LEU A 16 -34.27 -26.96 38.23
CA LEU A 16 -34.77 -25.60 38.01
C LEU A 16 -35.71 -25.48 36.79
N VAL A 17 -36.37 -26.57 36.38
CA VAL A 17 -37.36 -26.58 35.29
C VAL A 17 -38.78 -26.61 35.88
N LYS A 18 -39.70 -25.80 35.34
CA LYS A 18 -41.10 -25.84 35.79
C LYS A 18 -41.73 -27.21 35.52
N ILE A 19 -42.34 -27.81 36.54
CA ILE A 19 -42.93 -29.16 36.48
C ILE A 19 -44.03 -29.26 35.41
N GLN A 20 -44.79 -28.19 35.17
CA GLN A 20 -45.80 -28.11 34.09
C GLN A 20 -45.27 -28.44 32.70
N LEU A 21 -43.97 -28.24 32.45
CA LEU A 21 -43.39 -28.45 31.12
C LEU A 21 -43.21 -29.94 30.80
N TRP A 22 -43.31 -30.82 31.81
CA TRP A 22 -42.95 -32.22 31.64
C TRP A 22 -43.86 -33.22 32.34
N ALA A 23 -44.57 -32.84 33.40
CA ALA A 23 -45.51 -33.73 34.10
C ALA A 23 -46.97 -33.37 33.80
N GLU A 24 -47.79 -34.41 33.64
CA GLU A 24 -49.24 -34.29 33.48
C GLU A 24 -49.95 -35.36 34.32
N LYS A 25 -51.09 -35.02 34.92
CA LYS A 25 -51.90 -35.99 35.68
C LYS A 25 -52.52 -37.00 34.73
N ARG A 26 -52.32 -38.30 35.00
CA ARG A 26 -52.90 -39.38 34.19
C ARG A 26 -54.18 -39.92 34.80
N ASN A 27 -54.17 -40.23 36.09
CA ASN A 27 -55.33 -40.73 36.82
C ASN A 27 -55.28 -40.32 38.30
N SER A 28 -56.08 -40.96 39.14
CA SER A 28 -56.15 -40.70 40.58
C SER A 28 -54.87 -41.05 41.34
N GLU A 29 -53.98 -41.88 40.78
CA GLU A 29 -52.78 -42.38 41.46
C GLU A 29 -51.45 -42.07 40.77
N TYR A 30 -51.47 -41.83 39.47
CA TYR A 30 -50.30 -41.68 38.62
C TYR A 30 -50.33 -40.38 37.81
N ALA A 31 -49.15 -39.80 37.66
CA ALA A 31 -48.82 -38.77 36.67
C ALA A 31 -47.92 -39.38 35.59
N ILE A 32 -47.86 -38.78 34.42
CA ILE A 32 -46.98 -39.21 33.34
C ILE A 32 -45.97 -38.12 33.03
N CYS A 33 -44.72 -38.53 32.80
CA CYS A 33 -43.69 -37.64 32.26
C CYS A 33 -43.75 -37.64 30.73
N LYS A 34 -44.05 -36.50 30.10
CA LYS A 34 -44.08 -36.32 28.64
C LYS A 34 -42.72 -36.54 27.97
N GLN A 35 -41.64 -36.33 28.72
CA GLN A 35 -40.28 -36.47 28.22
C GLN A 35 -39.80 -37.93 28.29
N CYS A 36 -39.95 -38.56 29.46
CA CYS A 36 -39.46 -39.92 29.72
C CYS A 36 -40.47 -41.01 29.34
N LYS A 37 -41.72 -40.63 29.00
CA LYS A 37 -42.86 -41.53 28.80
C LYS A 37 -43.02 -42.54 29.94
N SER A 38 -42.72 -42.10 31.16
CA SER A 38 -42.71 -42.95 32.36
C SER A 38 -43.82 -42.52 33.31
N ASP A 39 -44.51 -43.50 33.90
CA ASP A 39 -45.52 -43.27 34.91
C ASP A 39 -44.90 -43.00 36.29
N LEU A 40 -45.54 -42.11 37.03
CA LEU A 40 -45.09 -41.52 38.29
C LEU A 40 -46.17 -41.72 39.33
N LYS A 41 -45.98 -42.70 40.23
CA LYS A 41 -46.95 -42.96 41.28
C LYS A 41 -46.87 -41.88 42.36
N PHE A 42 -47.74 -40.88 42.31
CA PHE A 42 -47.76 -39.78 43.29
C PHE A 42 -48.66 -40.10 44.49
N SER A 43 -49.58 -41.06 44.40
CA SER A 43 -50.55 -41.37 45.48
C SER A 43 -49.91 -41.74 46.83
N LEU A 44 -48.66 -42.22 46.81
CA LEU A 44 -47.90 -42.65 47.99
C LEU A 44 -47.06 -41.53 48.62
N VAL A 45 -46.40 -40.69 47.80
CA VAL A 45 -45.36 -39.75 48.27
C VAL A 45 -45.58 -38.30 47.81
N GLY A 46 -46.70 -38.02 47.12
CA GLY A 46 -47.08 -36.68 46.67
C GLY A 46 -46.08 -36.06 45.68
N VAL A 47 -45.84 -34.75 45.82
CA VAL A 47 -44.90 -33.98 44.98
C VAL A 47 -43.47 -34.54 44.98
N GLN A 48 -43.08 -35.30 46.02
CA GLN A 48 -41.75 -35.90 46.10
C GLN A 48 -41.51 -36.92 44.98
N ALA A 49 -42.55 -37.58 44.46
CA ALA A 49 -42.44 -38.45 43.29
C ALA A 49 -41.92 -37.69 42.06
N LEU A 50 -42.34 -36.43 41.90
CA LEU A 50 -41.92 -35.56 40.78
C LEU A 50 -40.45 -35.17 40.95
N TYR A 51 -40.05 -34.76 42.16
CA TYR A 51 -38.65 -34.42 42.46
C TYR A 51 -37.69 -35.61 42.36
N GLN A 52 -38.13 -36.81 42.76
CA GLN A 52 -37.33 -38.02 42.61
C GLN A 52 -37.17 -38.40 41.14
N HIS A 53 -38.22 -38.22 40.32
CA HIS A 53 -38.12 -38.46 38.89
C HIS A 53 -37.19 -37.47 38.18
N SER A 54 -37.29 -36.17 38.49
CA SER A 54 -36.45 -35.15 37.85
C SER A 54 -34.96 -35.37 38.13
N SER A 55 -34.64 -36.01 39.26
CA SER A 55 -33.27 -36.37 39.65
C SER A 55 -32.70 -37.59 38.88
N LYS A 56 -33.53 -38.35 38.15
CA LYS A 56 -33.07 -39.55 37.44
C LYS A 56 -32.19 -39.15 36.25
N PRO A 57 -31.07 -39.86 35.98
CA PRO A 57 -30.14 -39.52 34.89
C PRO A 57 -30.81 -39.41 33.53
N LYS A 58 -31.76 -40.31 33.22
CA LYS A 58 -32.53 -40.31 31.97
C LYS A 58 -33.42 -39.07 31.82
N HIS A 59 -34.01 -38.58 32.91
CA HIS A 59 -34.80 -37.36 32.86
C HIS A 59 -33.90 -36.15 32.72
N LYS A 60 -32.82 -36.09 33.52
CA LYS A 60 -31.85 -34.99 33.48
C LYS A 60 -31.25 -34.81 32.09
N SER A 61 -30.78 -35.88 31.44
CA SER A 61 -30.22 -35.78 30.08
C SER A 61 -31.21 -35.28 29.03
N VAL A 62 -32.45 -35.76 29.06
CA VAL A 62 -33.50 -35.34 28.13
C VAL A 62 -33.99 -33.92 28.43
N SER A 63 -34.03 -33.55 29.71
CA SER A 63 -34.38 -32.21 30.16
C SER A 63 -33.30 -31.20 29.77
N ASP A 64 -32.02 -31.54 29.95
CA ASP A 64 -30.90 -30.70 29.53
C ASP A 64 -30.91 -30.49 28.01
N LEU A 65 -31.19 -31.53 27.21
CA LEU A 65 -31.33 -31.40 25.76
C LEU A 65 -32.49 -30.50 25.30
N ARG A 66 -33.54 -30.33 26.11
CA ARG A 66 -34.77 -29.60 25.72
C ARG A 66 -34.92 -28.22 26.36
N PHE A 67 -34.48 -28.07 27.60
CA PHE A 67 -34.73 -26.89 28.44
C PHE A 67 -33.44 -26.22 28.92
N SER A 68 -32.26 -26.76 28.59
CA SER A 68 -31.01 -26.05 28.84
C SER A 68 -31.00 -24.70 28.11
N LYS A 69 -30.41 -23.70 28.74
CA LYS A 69 -30.11 -22.40 28.11
C LYS A 69 -29.17 -22.52 26.89
N THR A 70 -28.48 -23.66 26.74
CA THR A 70 -27.61 -23.96 25.59
C THR A 70 -28.29 -24.81 24.51
N ALA A 71 -29.52 -25.25 24.70
CA ALA A 71 -30.26 -26.04 23.71
C ALA A 71 -30.83 -25.13 22.61
N ARG A 72 -30.59 -25.46 21.33
CA ARG A 72 -31.17 -24.73 20.20
C ARG A 72 -32.69 -24.81 20.27
N HIS A 73 -33.34 -23.67 20.47
CA HIS A 73 -34.80 -23.60 20.53
C HIS A 73 -35.36 -23.53 19.11
N LEU A 74 -35.70 -24.70 18.56
CA LEU A 74 -36.43 -24.83 17.30
C LEU A 74 -37.93 -24.83 17.58
N TYR A 75 -38.72 -24.21 16.71
CA TYR A 75 -40.18 -24.36 16.72
C TYR A 75 -40.66 -24.95 15.40
N VAL A 76 -41.83 -25.60 15.45
CA VAL A 76 -42.52 -26.11 14.27
C VAL A 76 -43.42 -25.01 13.75
N ASP A 77 -43.21 -24.58 12.51
CA ASP A 77 -44.10 -23.63 11.85
C ASP A 77 -45.34 -24.37 11.31
N SER A 78 -46.44 -24.30 12.05
CA SER A 78 -47.72 -24.93 11.69
C SER A 78 -48.34 -24.35 10.42
N ASN A 79 -47.90 -23.15 9.99
CA ASN A 79 -48.58 -22.34 8.96
C ASN A 79 -48.07 -22.61 7.53
N LYS A 80 -47.02 -23.42 7.34
CA LYS A 80 -46.51 -23.84 6.03
C LYS A 80 -46.84 -25.30 5.71
N ASN A 81 -48.05 -25.73 6.04
CA ASN A 81 -48.51 -27.05 5.64
C ASN A 81 -49.06 -27.03 4.20
N SER A 82 -48.37 -27.78 3.34
CA SER A 82 -48.76 -28.35 2.04
C SER A 82 -48.42 -27.57 0.74
N ILE A 83 -47.42 -28.10 0.03
CA ILE A 83 -47.49 -28.36 -1.41
C ILE A 83 -47.27 -29.88 -1.57
N GLY A 84 -48.26 -30.61 -2.08
CA GLY A 84 -48.07 -32.00 -2.54
C GLY A 84 -48.21 -33.13 -1.50
N GLY A 85 -49.08 -33.02 -0.49
CA GLY A 85 -49.55 -34.19 0.28
C GLY A 85 -48.57 -34.82 1.28
N GLU A 86 -47.29 -34.50 1.25
CA GLU A 86 -46.32 -34.90 2.29
C GLU A 86 -46.24 -33.85 3.41
N LYS A 87 -46.42 -34.28 4.66
CA LYS A 87 -46.25 -33.43 5.85
C LYS A 87 -44.76 -33.22 6.13
N PHE A 88 -44.17 -32.19 5.53
CA PHE A 88 -42.82 -31.74 5.92
C PHE A 88 -42.90 -30.91 7.20
N ILE A 89 -42.22 -31.36 8.25
CA ILE A 89 -42.02 -30.56 9.48
C ILE A 89 -40.88 -29.60 9.21
N GLN A 90 -41.19 -28.33 8.92
CA GLN A 90 -40.17 -27.29 8.80
C GLN A 90 -39.79 -26.78 10.21
N LEU A 91 -38.54 -27.04 10.60
CA LEU A 91 -37.96 -26.54 11.84
C LEU A 91 -37.41 -25.12 11.60
N GLU A 92 -37.93 -24.13 12.33
CA GLU A 92 -37.42 -22.76 12.29
C GLU A 92 -36.70 -22.38 13.60
N PHE A 93 -35.68 -21.53 13.48
CA PHE A 93 -35.03 -20.92 14.64
C PHE A 93 -35.99 -20.02 15.42
N SER A 94 -35.96 -20.11 16.75
CA SER A 94 -36.71 -19.18 17.61
C SER A 94 -36.35 -17.71 17.31
N ILE A 95 -37.25 -16.81 17.69
CA ILE A 95 -37.01 -15.37 17.55
C ILE A 95 -35.71 -14.92 18.25
N ASN A 96 -35.37 -15.52 19.40
CA ASN A 96 -34.15 -15.20 20.15
C ASN A 96 -32.89 -15.62 19.38
N GLU A 97 -32.90 -16.81 18.76
CA GLU A 97 -31.80 -17.27 17.90
C GLU A 97 -31.62 -16.35 16.69
N LYS A 98 -32.74 -15.94 16.07
CA LYS A 98 -32.73 -14.95 14.97
C LYS A 98 -32.14 -13.62 15.44
N ILE A 99 -32.48 -13.13 16.64
CA ILE A 99 -31.91 -11.92 17.23
C ILE A 99 -30.41 -12.06 17.47
N PHE A 100 -29.95 -13.16 18.06
CA PHE A 100 -28.51 -13.39 18.30
C PHE A 100 -27.70 -13.44 17.00
N ALA A 101 -28.25 -14.06 15.96
CA ALA A 101 -27.62 -14.07 14.64
C ALA A 101 -27.48 -12.64 14.08
N VAL A 102 -28.53 -11.82 14.17
CA VAL A 102 -28.47 -10.40 13.73
C VAL A 102 -27.50 -9.58 14.58
N GLU A 103 -27.46 -9.79 15.90
CA GLU A 103 -26.49 -9.14 16.79
C GLU A 103 -25.04 -9.51 16.42
N ALA A 104 -24.76 -10.78 16.12
CA ALA A 104 -23.44 -11.21 15.65
C ALA A 104 -23.10 -10.60 14.27
N MET A 105 -24.06 -10.59 13.33
CA MET A 105 -23.90 -9.95 12.02
C MET A 105 -23.57 -8.45 12.14
N TRP A 106 -24.22 -7.76 13.07
CA TRP A 106 -23.92 -6.35 13.33
C TRP A 106 -22.48 -6.16 13.82
N LEU A 107 -21.99 -7.04 14.71
CA LEU A 107 -20.60 -6.98 15.17
C LEU A 107 -19.59 -7.26 14.06
N PHE A 108 -19.89 -8.19 13.14
CA PHE A 108 -19.07 -8.36 11.94
C PHE A 108 -19.04 -7.10 11.08
N LYS A 109 -20.19 -6.40 10.92
CA LYS A 109 -20.24 -5.12 10.20
C LYS A 109 -19.41 -4.04 10.89
N VAL A 110 -19.50 -3.95 12.22
CA VAL A 110 -18.70 -3.03 13.03
C VAL A 110 -17.20 -3.28 12.81
N ALA A 111 -16.77 -4.54 12.81
CA ALA A 111 -15.38 -4.92 12.58
C ALA A 111 -14.91 -4.65 11.13
N GLU A 112 -15.72 -5.04 10.13
CA GLU A 112 -15.41 -4.86 8.70
C GLU A 112 -15.20 -3.39 8.30
N ASN A 113 -15.87 -2.47 8.99
CA ASN A 113 -15.86 -1.04 8.66
C ASN A 113 -15.07 -0.21 9.68
N ASP A 114 -14.29 -0.86 10.54
CA ASP A 114 -13.48 -0.25 11.61
C ASP A 114 -14.27 0.77 12.47
N LEU A 115 -15.51 0.41 12.82
CA LEU A 115 -16.38 1.29 13.59
C LEU A 115 -16.07 1.18 15.08
N ALA A 116 -15.91 2.31 15.75
CA ALA A 116 -15.77 2.33 17.20
C ALA A 116 -17.01 1.73 17.89
N LEU A 117 -16.83 0.91 18.94
CA LEU A 117 -17.94 0.25 19.67
C LEU A 117 -19.00 1.22 20.22
N ARG A 118 -18.67 2.51 20.38
CA ARG A 118 -19.62 3.58 20.75
C ARG A 118 -20.79 3.70 19.77
N HIS A 119 -20.61 3.30 18.51
CA HIS A 119 -21.67 3.31 17.51
C HIS A 119 -22.82 2.37 17.88
N CYS A 120 -22.59 1.37 18.74
CA CYS A 120 -23.63 0.45 19.16
C CYS A 120 -24.67 1.06 20.10
N ASP A 121 -24.33 2.09 20.91
CA ASP A 121 -25.18 2.51 22.04
C ASP A 121 -26.58 3.04 21.62
N ASN A 122 -26.68 3.68 20.45
CA ASN A 122 -27.95 4.22 19.93
C ASN A 122 -28.54 3.39 18.77
N THR A 123 -27.83 2.36 18.32
CA THR A 123 -28.29 1.52 17.19
C THR A 123 -29.60 0.79 17.49
N PRO A 124 -29.83 0.20 18.68
CA PRO A 124 -31.11 -0.44 18.98
C PRO A 124 -32.31 0.50 18.81
N VAL A 125 -32.21 1.72 19.33
CA VAL A 125 -33.28 2.72 19.25
C VAL A 125 -33.53 3.12 17.80
N LEU A 126 -32.47 3.27 17.00
CA LEU A 126 -32.57 3.56 15.58
C LEU A 126 -33.29 2.42 14.83
N PHE A 127 -32.87 1.16 15.02
CA PHE A 127 -33.48 0.00 14.36
C PHE A 127 -34.94 -0.20 14.74
N GLN A 128 -35.29 0.02 16.01
CA GLN A 128 -36.68 -0.03 16.47
C GLN A 128 -37.57 1.03 15.80
N ARG A 129 -37.01 2.21 15.51
CA ARG A 129 -37.73 3.29 14.80
C ARG A 129 -37.80 3.07 13.30
N MET A 130 -36.74 2.54 12.69
CA MET A 130 -36.71 2.23 11.25
C MET A 130 -37.61 1.05 10.89
N PHE A 131 -37.72 0.07 11.78
CA PHE A 131 -38.45 -1.18 11.55
C PHE A 131 -39.41 -1.48 12.70
N PRO A 132 -40.50 -0.71 12.88
CA PRO A 132 -41.39 -0.84 14.03
C PRO A 132 -42.18 -2.17 14.05
N ASP A 133 -42.38 -2.78 12.90
CA ASP A 133 -43.11 -4.04 12.70
C ASP A 133 -42.25 -5.30 12.93
N SER A 134 -40.93 -5.16 12.93
CA SER A 134 -40.01 -6.29 13.06
C SER A 134 -39.81 -6.72 14.51
N LYS A 135 -40.24 -7.92 14.88
CA LYS A 135 -39.95 -8.50 16.20
C LYS A 135 -38.45 -8.65 16.49
N ILE A 136 -37.63 -8.77 15.44
CA ILE A 136 -36.16 -8.87 15.57
C ILE A 136 -35.58 -7.51 15.95
N SER A 137 -36.01 -6.41 15.31
CA SER A 137 -35.52 -5.07 15.66
C SER A 137 -35.94 -4.68 17.08
N GLN A 138 -37.16 -5.05 17.49
CA GLN A 138 -37.65 -4.82 18.85
C GLN A 138 -36.84 -5.59 19.90
N GLY A 139 -36.33 -6.78 19.55
CA GLY A 139 -35.50 -7.59 20.43
C GLY A 139 -33.99 -7.34 20.35
N PHE A 140 -33.53 -6.48 19.44
CA PHE A 140 -32.12 -6.14 19.29
C PHE A 140 -31.66 -5.22 20.42
N THR A 141 -30.59 -5.59 21.14
CA THR A 141 -30.18 -4.92 22.40
C THR A 141 -28.69 -4.57 22.45
N MET A 142 -28.05 -4.43 21.29
CA MET A 142 -26.61 -4.15 21.22
C MET A 142 -26.24 -2.82 21.88
N SER A 143 -25.30 -2.86 22.82
CA SER A 143 -24.66 -1.69 23.44
C SER A 143 -23.15 -1.86 23.37
N ARG A 144 -22.37 -0.82 23.67
CA ARG A 144 -20.90 -0.95 23.66
C ARG A 144 -20.38 -2.02 24.62
N GLN A 145 -21.01 -2.18 25.79
CA GLN A 145 -20.62 -3.16 26.80
C GLN A 145 -20.96 -4.57 26.34
N ARG A 146 -22.16 -4.75 25.77
CA ARG A 146 -22.60 -6.03 25.20
C ARG A 146 -21.75 -6.43 24.00
N ALA A 147 -21.44 -5.48 23.12
CA ALA A 147 -20.55 -5.68 21.98
C ALA A 147 -19.16 -6.14 22.43
N SER A 148 -18.56 -5.45 23.40
CA SER A 148 -17.26 -5.83 23.98
C SER A 148 -17.32 -7.24 24.56
N TYR A 149 -18.35 -7.56 25.35
CA TYR A 149 -18.52 -8.88 25.94
C TYR A 149 -18.68 -9.99 24.90
N ILE A 150 -19.55 -9.78 23.90
CA ILE A 150 -19.76 -10.76 22.83
C ILE A 150 -18.48 -10.96 22.02
N LEU A 151 -17.74 -9.90 21.71
CA LEU A 151 -16.48 -10.02 20.98
C LEU A 151 -15.42 -10.76 21.82
N GLN A 152 -15.25 -10.42 23.09
CA GLN A 152 -14.19 -10.93 23.96
C GLN A 152 -14.43 -12.37 24.43
N ASP A 153 -15.67 -12.68 24.84
CA ASP A 153 -16.01 -13.94 25.50
C ASP A 153 -16.90 -14.86 24.65
N GLY A 154 -17.41 -14.36 23.51
CA GLY A 154 -18.27 -15.11 22.59
C GLY A 154 -17.59 -15.41 21.26
N LEU A 155 -17.63 -14.44 20.34
CA LEU A 155 -17.18 -14.57 18.96
C LEU A 155 -15.66 -14.73 18.85
N GLY A 156 -14.86 -13.98 19.61
CA GLY A 156 -13.40 -14.05 19.57
C GLY A 156 -12.86 -15.46 19.82
N PRO A 157 -13.16 -16.10 20.97
CA PRO A 157 -12.73 -17.46 21.26
C PRO A 157 -13.22 -18.49 20.23
N LEU A 158 -14.43 -18.29 19.67
CA LEU A 158 -14.94 -19.15 18.61
C LEU A 158 -14.12 -19.03 17.32
N LEU A 159 -13.75 -17.81 16.92
CA LEU A 159 -12.94 -17.55 15.73
C LEU A 159 -11.50 -18.04 15.92
N GLU A 160 -10.90 -17.81 17.09
CA GLU A 160 -9.58 -18.35 17.47
C GLU A 160 -9.55 -19.88 17.35
N LYS A 161 -10.58 -20.55 17.89
CA LYS A 161 -10.72 -22.00 17.81
C LYS A 161 -10.89 -22.49 16.37
N ARG A 162 -11.67 -21.78 15.55
CA ARG A 162 -11.83 -22.11 14.13
C ARG A 162 -10.51 -21.98 13.37
N LEU A 163 -9.74 -20.93 13.64
CA LEU A 163 -8.42 -20.72 13.03
C LEU A 163 -7.46 -21.87 13.40
N CYS A 164 -7.35 -22.20 14.69
CA CYS A 164 -6.50 -23.31 15.15
C CYS A 164 -6.91 -24.66 14.53
N ASN A 165 -8.22 -24.90 14.41
CA ASN A 165 -8.73 -26.10 13.74
C ASN A 165 -8.35 -26.12 12.25
N SER A 166 -8.48 -25.01 11.54
CA SER A 166 -8.09 -24.90 10.12
C SER A 166 -6.60 -25.20 9.92
N ILE A 167 -5.74 -24.64 10.77
CA ILE A 167 -4.29 -24.94 10.79
C ILE A 167 -4.06 -26.43 11.02
N THR A 168 -4.75 -27.03 11.99
CA THR A 168 -4.60 -28.46 12.34
C THR A 168 -5.05 -29.38 11.19
N LEU A 169 -6.16 -29.02 10.53
CA LEU A 169 -6.77 -29.75 9.42
C LEU A 169 -5.94 -29.69 8.14
N SER A 170 -5.15 -28.64 7.94
CA SER A 170 -4.29 -28.51 6.75
C SER A 170 -3.30 -29.67 6.56
N HIS A 171 -3.00 -30.41 7.64
CA HIS A 171 -1.99 -31.47 7.70
C HIS A 171 -0.56 -31.07 7.30
N GLY A 172 -0.37 -29.86 6.75
CA GLY A 172 0.89 -29.28 6.33
C GLY A 172 1.61 -28.54 7.45
N ALA A 173 2.74 -27.97 7.08
CA ALA A 173 3.53 -27.12 7.96
C ALA A 173 2.97 -25.68 7.96
N PHE A 174 3.18 -24.95 9.05
CA PHE A 174 2.77 -23.55 9.16
C PHE A 174 3.91 -22.67 9.64
N THR A 175 3.84 -21.38 9.33
CA THR A 175 4.82 -20.37 9.74
C THR A 175 4.15 -19.33 10.62
N LEU A 176 4.81 -18.93 11.70
CA LEU A 176 4.39 -17.77 12.48
C LEU A 176 5.14 -16.54 11.97
N MET A 177 4.43 -15.57 11.44
CA MET A 177 5.00 -14.29 11.04
C MET A 177 4.74 -13.27 12.14
N PHE A 178 5.69 -12.40 12.39
CA PHE A 178 5.47 -11.29 13.31
C PHE A 178 6.20 -10.03 12.87
N ASP A 179 5.64 -8.90 13.26
CA ASP A 179 6.23 -7.58 13.08
C ASP A 179 6.11 -6.79 14.39
N GLU A 180 7.15 -6.02 14.73
CA GLU A 180 7.20 -5.22 15.95
C GLU A 180 6.88 -3.76 15.64
N THR A 181 5.83 -3.23 16.25
CA THR A 181 5.46 -1.82 16.15
C THR A 181 5.44 -1.14 17.52
N THR A 182 5.75 0.15 17.56
CA THR A 182 5.63 0.96 18.78
C THR A 182 4.30 1.71 18.76
N THR A 183 3.43 1.38 19.70
CA THR A 183 2.13 2.06 19.84
C THR A 183 2.29 3.51 20.32
N SER A 184 1.28 4.34 20.11
CA SER A 184 1.23 5.74 20.59
C SER A 184 1.38 5.88 22.12
N GLN A 185 1.15 4.81 22.86
CA GLN A 185 1.36 4.72 24.31
C GLN A 185 2.78 4.29 24.70
N GLN A 186 3.72 4.26 23.74
CA GLN A 186 5.08 3.75 23.90
C GLN A 186 5.17 2.28 24.37
N ARG A 187 4.10 1.50 24.21
CA ARG A 187 4.15 0.05 24.39
C ARG A 187 4.55 -0.58 23.07
N LYS A 188 5.47 -1.54 23.13
CA LYS A 188 5.80 -2.37 21.97
C LYS A 188 4.68 -3.37 21.78
N GLN A 189 4.18 -3.50 20.57
CA GLN A 189 3.17 -4.47 20.17
C GLN A 189 3.77 -5.35 19.09
N MET A 190 3.54 -6.65 19.17
CA MET A 190 3.92 -7.62 18.14
C MET A 190 2.68 -8.40 17.75
N ASP A 191 2.28 -8.24 16.50
CA ASP A 191 1.16 -8.97 15.95
C ASP A 191 1.67 -10.31 15.41
N LEU A 192 1.11 -11.40 15.91
CA LEU A 192 1.38 -12.74 15.42
C LEU A 192 0.39 -13.10 14.32
N LEU A 193 0.91 -13.43 13.15
CA LEU A 193 0.18 -13.93 12.01
C LEU A 193 0.54 -15.40 11.79
N SER A 194 -0.45 -16.19 11.40
CA SER A 194 -0.26 -17.58 10.97
C SER A 194 -0.31 -17.63 9.45
N HIS A 195 0.70 -18.24 8.84
CA HIS A 195 0.81 -18.43 7.39
C HIS A 195 0.81 -19.94 7.10
N PHE A 196 -0.24 -20.41 6.43
CA PHE A 196 -0.49 -21.84 6.24
C PHE A 196 -1.39 -22.11 5.04
N TRP A 197 -1.44 -23.35 4.58
CA TRP A 197 -2.38 -23.81 3.56
C TRP A 197 -3.78 -23.98 4.17
N SER A 198 -4.78 -23.23 3.68
CA SER A 198 -6.17 -23.38 4.11
C SER A 198 -6.91 -24.32 3.18
N GLU A 199 -7.38 -25.45 3.71
CA GLU A 199 -8.26 -26.38 2.97
C GLU A 199 -9.61 -25.73 2.63
N ASP A 200 -10.09 -24.83 3.49
CA ASP A 200 -11.36 -24.13 3.30
C ASP A 200 -11.30 -23.12 2.13
N GLU A 201 -10.15 -22.45 1.96
CA GLU A 201 -9.95 -21.45 0.90
C GLU A 201 -9.18 -22.00 -0.32
N ASN A 202 -8.67 -23.24 -0.23
CA ASN A 202 -7.83 -23.90 -1.24
C ASN A 202 -6.65 -23.03 -1.71
N GLN A 203 -6.03 -22.32 -0.77
CA GLN A 203 -4.90 -21.42 -1.01
C GLN A 203 -4.07 -21.24 0.26
N VAL A 204 -2.87 -20.71 0.12
CA VAL A 204 -2.07 -20.25 1.26
C VAL A 204 -2.68 -18.96 1.78
N VAL A 205 -2.94 -18.90 3.08
CA VAL A 205 -3.55 -17.75 3.75
C VAL A 205 -2.65 -17.23 4.85
N THR A 206 -2.72 -15.92 5.08
CA THR A 206 -2.15 -15.26 6.26
C THR A 206 -3.31 -14.76 7.13
N LYS A 207 -3.43 -15.27 8.35
CA LYS A 207 -4.49 -14.89 9.30
C LYS A 207 -3.89 -14.43 10.62
N CYS A 208 -4.41 -13.34 11.17
CA CYS A 208 -4.02 -12.86 12.50
C CYS A 208 -4.40 -13.88 13.57
N LEU A 209 -3.41 -14.28 14.36
CA LEU A 209 -3.58 -15.21 15.47
C LEU A 209 -3.85 -14.45 16.77
N THR A 210 -2.98 -13.50 17.12
CA THR A 210 -3.09 -12.69 18.34
C THR A 210 -2.13 -11.51 18.31
N SER A 211 -2.31 -10.55 19.22
CA SER A 211 -1.38 -9.44 19.45
C SER A 211 -0.75 -9.56 20.83
N LEU A 212 0.58 -9.52 20.87
CA LEU A 212 1.37 -9.55 22.11
C LEU A 212 1.85 -8.13 22.44
N PHE A 213 1.81 -7.76 23.72
CA PHE A 213 2.20 -6.42 24.19
C PHE A 213 3.38 -6.51 25.17
N PHE A 214 4.40 -5.70 24.96
CA PHE A 214 5.61 -5.67 25.78
C PHE A 214 5.82 -4.30 26.44
N GLY A 215 6.41 -4.33 27.65
CA GLY A 215 7.11 -3.18 28.22
C GLY A 215 8.54 -3.05 27.68
N ARG A 216 9.25 -4.18 27.53
CA ARG A 216 10.55 -4.33 26.86
C ARG A 216 10.48 -5.58 25.99
N ALA A 217 11.00 -5.52 24.76
CA ALA A 217 11.01 -6.65 23.83
C ALA A 217 12.45 -7.15 23.65
N THR A 218 12.95 -7.93 24.62
CA THR A 218 14.16 -8.72 24.42
C THR A 218 13.83 -10.06 23.76
N ALA A 219 14.82 -10.75 23.20
CA ALA A 219 14.60 -12.04 22.57
C ALA A 219 14.06 -13.10 23.55
N GLU A 220 14.47 -13.03 24.83
CA GLU A 220 13.99 -13.94 25.87
C GLU A 220 12.53 -13.66 26.26
N ASP A 221 12.12 -12.40 26.27
CA ASP A 221 10.72 -12.01 26.53
C ASP A 221 9.81 -12.58 25.45
N VAL A 222 10.19 -12.45 24.18
CA VAL A 222 9.44 -13.00 23.04
C VAL A 222 9.37 -14.53 23.11
N LYS A 223 10.51 -15.19 23.38
CA LYS A 223 10.55 -16.65 23.54
C LYS A 223 9.63 -17.13 24.66
N THR A 224 9.60 -16.43 25.79
CA THR A 224 8.73 -16.76 26.93
C THR A 224 7.27 -16.65 26.55
N MET A 225 6.86 -15.57 25.88
CA MET A 225 5.47 -15.42 25.45
C MET A 225 5.06 -16.45 24.38
N LEU A 226 5.95 -16.82 23.45
CA LEU A 226 5.69 -17.90 22.49
C LEU A 226 5.56 -19.26 23.19
N ALA A 227 6.35 -19.51 24.24
CA ALA A 227 6.20 -20.70 25.07
C ALA A 227 4.87 -20.68 25.86
N ASP A 228 4.46 -19.53 26.39
CA ASP A 228 3.15 -19.38 27.06
C ASP A 228 2.00 -19.64 26.09
N LEU A 229 2.10 -19.19 24.84
CA LEU A 229 1.12 -19.49 23.78
C LEU A 229 1.00 -21.00 23.53
N ARG A 230 2.10 -21.76 23.62
CA ARG A 230 2.06 -23.23 23.50
C ARG A 230 1.26 -23.89 24.62
N HIS A 231 1.27 -23.30 25.81
CA HIS A 231 0.55 -23.82 26.98
C HIS A 231 -0.83 -23.19 27.18
N ASN A 232 -1.25 -22.29 26.28
CA ASN A 232 -2.51 -21.60 26.39
C ASN A 232 -3.68 -22.49 25.91
N GLU A 233 -4.62 -22.79 26.80
CA GLU A 233 -5.80 -23.61 26.50
C GLU A 233 -6.69 -23.04 25.38
N ARG A 234 -6.57 -21.73 25.06
CA ARG A 234 -7.28 -21.10 23.94
C ARG A 234 -6.66 -21.44 22.57
N PHE A 235 -5.36 -21.73 22.51
CA PHE A 235 -4.62 -21.91 21.26
C PHE A 235 -4.03 -23.31 21.17
N TYR A 236 -4.74 -24.23 20.51
CA TYR A 236 -4.22 -25.57 20.23
C TYR A 236 -3.57 -25.60 18.85
N LEU A 237 -2.27 -25.26 18.80
CA LEU A 237 -1.48 -25.28 17.57
C LEU A 237 -0.63 -26.56 17.45
N PRO A 238 -0.46 -27.13 16.24
CA PRO A 238 0.37 -28.32 16.02
C PRO A 238 1.87 -27.96 15.98
N TRP A 239 2.47 -27.62 17.12
CA TRP A 239 3.86 -27.13 17.23
C TRP A 239 4.93 -28.06 16.63
N ASP A 240 4.64 -29.35 16.49
CA ASP A 240 5.48 -30.32 15.77
C ASP A 240 5.64 -30.02 14.27
N ARG A 241 4.72 -29.21 13.72
CA ARG A 241 4.68 -28.78 12.32
C ARG A 241 5.00 -27.30 12.13
N LEU A 242 5.48 -26.63 13.18
CA LEU A 242 5.97 -25.26 13.05
C LEU A 242 7.21 -25.28 12.15
N PHE A 243 7.05 -24.76 10.94
CA PHE A 243 8.05 -24.79 9.87
C PHE A 243 9.16 -23.78 10.09
N ASN A 244 8.76 -22.54 10.40
CA ASN A 244 9.66 -21.42 10.61
C ASN A 244 8.92 -20.27 11.30
N ILE A 245 9.68 -19.24 11.64
CA ILE A 245 9.17 -17.93 12.02
C ILE A 245 9.62 -16.92 10.94
N SER A 246 8.70 -16.11 10.42
CA SER A 246 9.01 -15.11 9.39
C SER A 246 9.35 -13.79 10.06
N GLU A 247 10.57 -13.33 9.85
CA GLU A 247 11.16 -12.23 10.60
C GLU A 247 11.97 -11.29 9.71
N ASP A 248 11.98 -10.02 10.10
CA ASP A 248 12.98 -9.08 9.63
C ASP A 248 14.41 -9.48 10.00
N GLY A 249 15.39 -8.79 9.42
CA GLY A 249 16.81 -9.09 9.58
C GLY A 249 17.58 -8.49 10.77
N PRO A 250 17.02 -8.05 11.92
CA PRO A 250 17.85 -7.59 13.04
C PRO A 250 18.50 -8.75 13.81
N ASN A 251 19.56 -8.42 14.56
CA ASN A 251 20.27 -9.40 15.41
C ASN A 251 19.38 -9.98 16.53
N ILE A 252 18.37 -9.24 16.96
CA ILE A 252 17.41 -9.67 17.99
C ILE A 252 16.55 -10.82 17.47
N ASN A 253 16.05 -10.72 16.24
CA ASN A 253 15.27 -11.75 15.55
C ASN A 253 16.06 -13.05 15.37
N LYS A 254 17.32 -12.94 14.93
CA LYS A 254 18.25 -14.10 14.91
C LYS A 254 18.44 -14.73 16.30
N ALA A 255 18.37 -13.95 17.38
CA ALA A 255 18.43 -14.48 18.74
C ALA A 255 17.11 -15.16 19.14
N ILE A 256 15.96 -14.60 18.78
CA ILE A 256 14.63 -15.21 18.97
C ILE A 256 14.60 -16.57 18.30
N TRP A 257 14.96 -16.65 17.01
CA TRP A 257 15.03 -17.91 16.26
C TRP A 257 15.90 -18.95 16.98
N ARG A 258 17.10 -18.57 17.46
CA ARG A 258 18.00 -19.49 18.16
C ARG A 258 17.40 -20.01 19.46
N LEU A 259 16.83 -19.12 20.27
CA LEU A 259 16.23 -19.46 21.56
C LEU A 259 14.99 -20.33 21.39
N LEU A 260 14.12 -19.99 20.43
CA LEU A 260 12.93 -20.78 20.12
C LEU A 260 13.29 -22.14 19.54
N ASN A 261 14.26 -22.20 18.61
CA ASN A 261 14.72 -23.47 18.04
C ASN A 261 15.29 -24.41 19.12
N ALA A 262 16.09 -23.86 20.05
CA ALA A 262 16.60 -24.61 21.19
C ALA A 262 15.46 -25.11 22.09
N ASP A 263 14.47 -24.25 22.39
CA ASP A 263 13.30 -24.63 23.20
C ASP A 263 12.47 -25.75 22.54
N LEU A 264 12.24 -25.66 21.23
CA LEU A 264 11.53 -26.69 20.46
C LEU A 264 12.24 -28.04 20.54
N HIS A 265 13.56 -28.07 20.35
CA HIS A 265 14.34 -29.29 20.49
C HIS A 265 14.31 -29.84 21.93
N SER A 266 14.43 -28.98 22.95
CA SER A 266 14.33 -29.41 24.35
C SER A 266 12.97 -30.00 24.71
N ASN A 267 11.91 -29.63 23.98
CA ASN A 267 10.56 -30.17 24.14
C ASN A 267 10.24 -31.34 23.18
N GLY A 268 11.24 -31.86 22.46
CA GLY A 268 11.09 -33.04 21.60
C GLY A 268 10.55 -32.79 20.19
N PHE A 269 10.52 -31.54 19.73
CA PHE A 269 10.10 -31.18 18.37
C PHE A 269 11.28 -31.16 17.39
N ASN A 270 10.95 -31.19 16.08
CA ASN A 270 11.94 -31.20 14.98
C ASN A 270 12.77 -29.92 14.86
N GLY A 271 12.36 -28.82 15.52
CA GLY A 271 12.98 -27.51 15.39
C GLY A 271 12.51 -26.74 14.16
N LEU A 272 13.12 -25.58 13.94
CA LEU A 272 12.86 -24.66 12.83
C LEU A 272 13.84 -24.91 11.68
N LEU A 273 13.41 -24.62 10.46
CA LEU A 273 14.34 -24.54 9.34
C LEU A 273 15.36 -23.42 9.50
N PRO A 274 16.52 -23.50 8.81
CA PRO A 274 17.54 -22.47 8.84
C PRO A 274 16.95 -21.07 8.66
N PHE A 275 17.39 -20.14 9.50
CA PHE A 275 16.92 -18.75 9.48
C PHE A 275 17.06 -18.13 8.09
N VAL A 276 15.92 -17.73 7.50
CA VAL A 276 15.87 -16.97 6.26
C VAL A 276 15.43 -15.56 6.62
N SER A 277 16.32 -14.58 6.40
CA SER A 277 15.98 -13.17 6.66
C SER A 277 14.95 -12.64 5.67
N CYS A 278 14.11 -11.72 6.13
CA CYS A 278 13.21 -10.95 5.27
C CYS A 278 13.92 -10.39 4.02
N THR A 279 13.39 -10.77 2.86
CA THR A 279 13.89 -10.33 1.55
C THR A 279 13.66 -8.84 1.34
N LEU A 280 12.51 -8.31 1.78
CA LEU A 280 12.18 -6.88 1.70
C LEU A 280 13.22 -6.03 2.45
N HIS A 281 13.56 -6.41 3.68
CA HIS A 281 14.58 -5.71 4.45
C HIS A 281 15.99 -5.83 3.86
N THR A 282 16.30 -6.95 3.21
CA THR A 282 17.59 -7.15 2.54
C THR A 282 17.71 -6.21 1.34
N VAL A 283 16.67 -6.16 0.50
CA VAL A 283 16.59 -5.27 -0.66
C VAL A 283 16.60 -3.81 -0.22
N HIS A 284 15.79 -3.43 0.77
CA HIS A 284 15.76 -2.07 1.35
C HIS A 284 17.16 -1.63 1.79
N ASN A 285 17.86 -2.46 2.58
CA ASN A 285 19.19 -2.12 3.08
C ASN A 285 20.25 -2.08 1.98
N ALA A 286 20.17 -2.98 1.00
CA ALA A 286 21.06 -2.97 -0.15
C ALA A 286 20.89 -1.69 -0.97
N PHE A 287 19.64 -1.32 -1.27
CA PHE A 287 19.30 -0.11 -2.00
C PHE A 287 19.75 1.14 -1.26
N ARG A 288 19.43 1.26 0.03
CA ARG A 288 19.90 2.36 0.89
C ARG A 288 21.42 2.51 0.88
N LYS A 289 22.17 1.41 0.96
CA LYS A 289 23.64 1.44 0.89
C LYS A 289 24.15 1.86 -0.48
N ALA A 290 23.58 1.33 -1.56
CA ALA A 290 23.94 1.68 -2.93
C ALA A 290 23.77 3.19 -3.16
N ILE A 291 22.66 3.75 -2.69
CA ILE A 291 22.37 5.17 -2.74
C ILE A 291 23.44 6.00 -2.05
N ASN A 292 23.78 5.65 -0.80
CA ASN A 292 24.80 6.38 -0.04
C ASN A 292 26.16 6.39 -0.76
N VAL A 293 26.52 5.28 -1.41
CA VAL A 293 27.76 5.18 -2.19
C VAL A 293 27.69 6.05 -3.45
N VAL A 294 26.58 6.02 -4.20
CA VAL A 294 26.38 6.83 -5.41
C VAL A 294 26.46 8.32 -5.08
N VAL A 295 25.71 8.77 -4.06
CA VAL A 295 25.71 10.16 -3.60
C VAL A 295 27.11 10.58 -3.15
N SER A 296 27.80 9.75 -2.36
CA SER A 296 29.15 10.07 -1.86
C SER A 296 30.19 10.13 -2.97
N ARG A 297 30.21 9.16 -3.89
CA ARG A 297 31.13 9.14 -5.04
C ARG A 297 30.89 10.32 -5.96
N HIS A 298 29.63 10.69 -6.19
CA HIS A 298 29.33 11.85 -7.00
C HIS A 298 29.75 13.15 -6.31
N LYS A 299 29.49 13.30 -5.00
CA LYS A 299 29.92 14.49 -4.25
C LYS A 299 31.44 14.66 -4.32
N LEU A 300 32.19 13.58 -4.14
CA LEU A 300 33.66 13.57 -4.30
C LEU A 300 34.10 13.90 -5.72
N ALA A 301 33.51 13.27 -6.74
CA ALA A 301 33.84 13.53 -8.14
C ALA A 301 33.49 14.97 -8.56
N SER A 302 32.38 15.50 -8.05
CA SER A 302 31.97 16.88 -8.24
C SER A 302 32.96 17.84 -7.59
N ASP A 303 33.37 17.60 -6.35
CA ASP A 303 34.34 18.45 -5.65
C ASP A 303 35.70 18.48 -6.36
N GLU A 304 36.18 17.33 -6.81
CA GLU A 304 37.43 17.22 -7.58
C GLU A 304 37.32 17.92 -8.94
N PHE A 305 36.19 17.74 -9.64
CA PHE A 305 35.93 18.38 -10.92
C PHE A 305 35.79 19.90 -10.81
N ILE A 306 35.04 20.40 -9.82
CA ILE A 306 34.94 21.83 -9.54
C ILE A 306 36.31 22.40 -9.17
N SER A 307 37.15 21.66 -8.44
CA SER A 307 38.52 22.08 -8.15
C SER A 307 39.36 22.21 -9.43
N LYS A 308 39.22 21.26 -10.38
CA LYS A 308 39.90 21.33 -11.69
C LYS A 308 39.40 22.52 -12.52
N LEU A 309 38.09 22.78 -12.52
CA LEU A 309 37.49 23.93 -13.19
C LEU A 309 38.01 25.26 -12.61
N CYS A 310 37.96 25.42 -11.28
CA CYS A 310 38.46 26.62 -10.60
C CYS A 310 39.95 26.85 -10.88
N GLY A 311 40.77 25.79 -10.90
CA GLY A 311 42.18 25.89 -11.27
C GLY A 311 42.36 26.38 -12.71
N GLU A 312 41.61 25.82 -13.66
CA GLU A 312 41.68 26.26 -15.06
C GLU A 312 41.22 27.71 -15.24
N ILE A 313 40.13 28.11 -14.57
CA ILE A 313 39.66 29.51 -14.60
C ILE A 313 40.73 30.42 -13.99
N SER A 314 41.30 30.07 -12.84
CA SER A 314 42.32 30.85 -12.15
C SER A 314 43.55 31.08 -13.03
N TYR A 315 43.97 30.06 -13.77
CA TYR A 315 45.07 30.16 -14.72
C TYR A 315 44.78 31.13 -15.86
N ASN A 316 43.56 31.11 -16.41
CA ASN A 316 43.20 31.95 -17.55
C ASN A 316 42.75 33.37 -17.16
N ILE A 317 42.32 33.59 -15.92
CA ILE A 317 42.03 34.92 -15.38
C ILE A 317 43.33 35.71 -15.17
N GLY A 318 44.38 35.06 -14.68
CA GLY A 318 45.72 35.64 -14.61
C GLY A 318 45.74 36.99 -13.88
N SER A 319 46.24 38.04 -14.54
CA SER A 319 46.40 39.38 -13.94
C SER A 319 45.09 40.07 -13.56
N ASP A 320 43.96 39.63 -14.09
CA ASP A 320 42.63 40.23 -13.80
C ASP A 320 42.03 39.75 -12.47
N TRP A 321 42.75 38.91 -11.71
CA TRP A 321 42.29 38.31 -10.46
C TRP A 321 41.69 39.32 -9.46
N LEU A 322 42.21 40.56 -9.41
CA LEU A 322 41.72 41.61 -8.51
C LEU A 322 40.33 42.10 -8.93
N ARG A 323 40.14 42.36 -10.24
CA ARG A 323 38.84 42.77 -10.80
C ARG A 323 37.83 41.64 -10.71
N TRP A 324 38.29 40.41 -10.96
CA TRP A 324 37.50 39.21 -10.79
C TRP A 324 37.02 39.01 -9.35
N GLY A 325 37.91 39.16 -8.38
CA GLY A 325 37.57 39.05 -6.96
C GLY A 325 36.52 40.06 -6.51
N ARG A 326 36.58 41.31 -7.01
CA ARG A 326 35.54 42.32 -6.79
C ARG A 326 34.21 41.94 -7.46
N HIS A 327 34.26 41.44 -8.69
CA HIS A 327 33.08 40.97 -9.42
C HIS A 327 32.38 39.80 -8.71
N LEU A 328 33.16 38.93 -8.05
CA LEU A 328 32.65 37.86 -7.20
C LEU A 328 32.15 38.32 -5.82
N GLY A 329 32.27 39.61 -5.49
CA GLY A 329 31.76 40.20 -4.24
C GLY A 329 32.69 40.05 -3.03
N LEU A 330 34.00 39.86 -3.23
CA LEU A 330 34.99 39.93 -2.15
C LEU A 330 35.27 41.39 -1.76
N SER A 331 35.51 41.64 -0.46
CA SER A 331 35.84 42.98 0.04
C SER A 331 37.28 43.35 -0.31
N ASP A 332 37.59 44.64 -0.36
CA ASP A 332 38.97 45.09 -0.61
C ASP A 332 39.94 44.58 0.47
N ALA A 333 39.51 44.45 1.72
CA ALA A 333 40.30 43.84 2.79
C ALA A 333 40.65 42.37 2.52
N ASP A 334 39.70 41.57 2.00
CA ASP A 334 39.98 40.18 1.61
C ASP A 334 40.98 40.11 0.44
N LEU A 335 40.88 41.04 -0.52
CA LEU A 335 41.73 41.09 -1.70
C LEU A 335 43.15 41.58 -1.41
N ASP A 336 43.29 42.53 -0.48
CA ASP A 336 44.59 43.04 -0.03
C ASP A 336 45.38 41.97 0.74
N ASN A 337 44.70 41.16 1.56
CA ASN A 337 45.30 39.99 2.20
C ASN A 337 45.76 38.95 1.17
N ILE A 338 44.93 38.66 0.15
CA ILE A 338 45.34 37.75 -0.94
C ILE A 338 46.55 38.31 -1.71
N ARG A 339 46.64 39.65 -1.84
CA ARG A 339 47.75 40.33 -2.51
C ARG A 339 49.06 40.22 -1.74
N SER A 340 49.04 40.35 -0.42
CA SER A 340 50.23 40.27 0.44
C SER A 340 50.82 38.85 0.50
N ASP A 341 49.94 37.84 0.44
CA ASP A 341 50.30 36.47 0.80
C ASP A 341 50.84 35.65 -0.39
N ASN A 342 50.76 36.16 -1.63
CA ASN A 342 50.99 35.36 -2.84
C ASN A 342 51.86 36.09 -3.87
N LYS A 343 52.75 35.36 -4.56
CA LYS A 343 53.71 35.96 -5.49
C LYS A 343 53.21 36.02 -6.93
N ASN A 344 52.60 34.94 -7.43
CA ASN A 344 52.15 34.88 -8.83
C ASN A 344 50.64 35.14 -8.99
N CYS A 345 50.22 35.50 -10.21
CA CYS A 345 48.82 35.86 -10.48
C CYS A 345 47.88 34.66 -10.40
N TYR A 346 48.37 33.44 -10.67
CA TYR A 346 47.60 32.21 -10.57
C TYR A 346 47.20 31.93 -9.11
N GLU A 347 48.15 31.96 -8.17
CA GLU A 347 47.91 31.76 -6.73
C GLU A 347 46.92 32.80 -6.19
N LYS A 348 47.02 34.04 -6.67
CA LYS A 348 46.09 35.10 -6.30
C LYS A 348 44.67 34.81 -6.81
N ALA A 349 44.53 34.38 -8.06
CA ALA A 349 43.24 33.99 -8.64
C ALA A 349 42.64 32.74 -7.96
N ASP A 350 43.47 31.75 -7.65
CA ASP A 350 43.06 30.51 -6.97
C ASP A 350 42.59 30.79 -5.54
N ASN A 351 43.30 31.68 -4.81
CA ASN A 351 42.89 32.09 -3.47
C ASN A 351 41.63 32.96 -3.46
N VAL A 352 41.36 33.73 -4.54
CA VAL A 352 40.06 34.37 -4.75
C VAL A 352 38.95 33.33 -4.81
N PHE A 353 39.11 32.24 -5.56
CA PHE A 353 38.13 31.15 -5.60
C PHE A 353 37.98 30.42 -4.27
N LYS A 354 39.06 30.14 -3.54
CA LYS A 354 38.98 29.53 -2.20
C LYS A 354 38.19 30.40 -1.23
N LYS A 355 38.45 31.72 -1.21
CA LYS A 355 37.74 32.66 -0.33
C LYS A 355 36.28 32.80 -0.74
N TRP A 356 35.99 32.83 -2.05
CA TRP A 356 34.63 32.87 -2.57
C TRP A 356 33.85 31.58 -2.24
N LYS A 357 34.47 30.41 -2.37
CA LYS A 357 33.91 29.11 -1.99
C LYS A 357 33.66 29.00 -0.48
N GLN A 358 34.51 29.58 0.36
CA GLN A 358 34.27 29.66 1.81
C GLN A 358 33.03 30.49 2.16
N LYS A 359 32.72 31.54 1.40
CA LYS A 359 31.54 32.39 1.65
C LYS A 359 30.25 31.85 1.04
N ASN A 360 30.32 31.20 -0.12
CA ASN A 360 29.14 30.85 -0.93
C ASN A 360 28.91 29.35 -1.14
N GLY A 361 29.79 28.48 -0.62
CA GLY A 361 29.74 27.03 -0.88
C GLY A 361 30.35 26.64 -2.23
N ASN A 362 30.16 25.38 -2.63
CA ASN A 362 30.66 24.86 -3.91
C ASN A 362 29.86 25.42 -5.09
N PRO A 363 30.50 26.07 -6.07
CA PRO A 363 29.82 26.59 -7.23
C PRO A 363 29.56 25.50 -8.28
N SER A 364 28.47 25.62 -9.04
CA SER A 364 28.25 24.83 -10.26
C SER A 364 28.98 25.45 -11.47
N TRP A 365 29.21 24.66 -12.53
CA TRP A 365 29.78 25.19 -13.78
C TRP A 365 28.93 26.30 -14.37
N GLU A 366 27.59 26.20 -14.34
CA GLU A 366 26.70 27.23 -14.88
C GLU A 366 26.76 28.55 -14.08
N GLN A 367 26.92 28.47 -12.76
CA GLN A 367 27.15 29.67 -11.93
C GLN A 367 28.48 30.35 -12.29
N LEU A 368 29.54 29.56 -12.48
CA LEU A 368 30.84 30.05 -12.91
C LEU A 368 30.78 30.65 -14.33
N LYS A 369 30.14 29.96 -15.26
CA LYS A 369 29.94 30.39 -16.64
C LYS A 369 29.19 31.71 -16.71
N LYS A 370 28.08 31.84 -15.97
CA LYS A 370 27.34 33.10 -15.88
C LYS A 370 28.22 34.23 -15.36
N LYS A 371 28.97 34.00 -14.28
CA LYS A 371 29.90 35.00 -13.73
C LYS A 371 31.01 35.38 -14.72
N LEU A 372 31.51 34.42 -15.49
CA LEU A 372 32.51 34.69 -16.54
C LEU A 372 31.93 35.47 -17.72
N MET A 373 30.69 35.18 -18.12
CA MET A 373 29.97 35.93 -19.15
C MET A 373 29.66 37.36 -18.70
N ASP A 374 29.19 37.54 -17.46
CA ASP A 374 28.94 38.85 -16.84
C ASP A 374 30.24 39.66 -16.63
N PHE A 375 31.39 39.00 -16.67
CA PHE A 375 32.73 39.58 -16.57
C PHE A 375 33.45 39.69 -17.93
N ASP A 376 32.72 39.51 -19.03
CA ASP A 376 33.21 39.63 -20.41
C ASP A 376 34.38 38.67 -20.77
N ARG A 377 34.43 37.48 -20.14
CA ARG A 377 35.45 36.44 -20.39
C ARG A 377 34.91 35.20 -21.10
N LEU A 378 34.24 35.43 -22.23
CA LEU A 378 33.74 34.38 -23.14
C LEU A 378 34.88 33.47 -23.68
N ASP A 379 36.10 34.00 -23.78
CA ASP A 379 37.31 33.26 -24.15
C ASP A 379 37.59 32.10 -23.18
N ILE A 380 37.45 32.34 -21.87
CA ILE A 380 37.63 31.31 -20.83
C ILE A 380 36.51 30.28 -20.92
N VAL A 381 35.27 30.72 -21.11
CA VAL A 381 34.09 29.84 -21.23
C VAL A 381 34.31 28.83 -22.36
N ASN A 382 34.63 29.30 -23.57
CA ASN A 382 34.86 28.44 -24.73
C ASN A 382 36.03 27.47 -24.51
N LYS A 383 37.09 27.92 -23.84
CA LYS A 383 38.27 27.09 -23.54
C LYS A 383 37.93 25.97 -22.56
N ILE A 384 37.14 26.25 -21.53
CA ILE A 384 36.69 25.26 -20.55
C ILE A 384 35.73 24.26 -21.19
N GLU A 385 34.74 24.74 -21.95
CA GLU A 385 33.78 23.86 -22.63
C GLU A 385 34.47 22.93 -23.64
N THR A 386 35.56 23.40 -24.27
CA THR A 386 36.37 22.56 -25.15
C THR A 386 37.22 21.56 -24.37
N LYS A 387 37.91 22.00 -23.32
CA LYS A 387 38.86 21.17 -22.54
C LYS A 387 38.15 20.10 -21.71
N PHE A 388 36.98 20.42 -21.17
CA PHE A 388 36.20 19.52 -20.32
C PHE A 388 34.94 19.01 -21.01
N ARG A 389 34.89 19.07 -22.35
CA ARG A 389 33.75 18.66 -23.17
C ARG A 389 33.19 17.32 -22.69
N ASP A 390 34.04 16.31 -22.57
CA ASP A 390 33.63 14.95 -22.19
C ASP A 390 33.12 14.85 -20.75
N HIS A 391 33.56 15.70 -19.82
CA HIS A 391 33.06 15.69 -18.43
C HIS A 391 31.77 16.52 -18.28
N LEU A 392 31.60 17.53 -19.13
CA LEU A 392 30.38 18.32 -19.23
C LEU A 392 29.29 17.55 -20.00
N SER A 393 29.68 16.74 -21.00
CA SER A 393 28.78 15.91 -21.82
C SER A 393 28.51 14.53 -21.24
N ASN A 394 29.54 13.80 -20.75
CA ASN A 394 29.39 12.44 -20.23
C ASN A 394 29.18 12.49 -18.73
N GLY A 395 27.96 12.15 -18.32
CA GLY A 395 27.55 12.19 -16.94
C GLY A 395 26.56 11.09 -16.68
N LEU A 396 27.07 9.98 -16.15
CA LEU A 396 26.44 8.66 -16.06
C LEU A 396 25.80 8.23 -17.39
N GLU A 397 26.42 7.25 -18.06
CA GLU A 397 25.64 6.31 -18.88
C GLU A 397 24.39 5.91 -18.08
N SER A 398 23.23 6.09 -18.71
CA SER A 398 21.87 5.77 -18.26
C SER A 398 21.77 5.23 -16.83
N PHE A 399 20.99 5.89 -15.96
CA PHE A 399 20.25 5.10 -14.96
C PHE A 399 19.47 4.05 -15.76
N PRO A 400 19.81 2.75 -15.71
CA PRO A 400 19.39 1.84 -16.77
C PRO A 400 17.92 1.46 -16.65
N ASP A 401 17.28 1.75 -15.51
CA ASP A 401 15.94 1.27 -15.24
C ASP A 401 15.25 2.15 -14.18
N PHE A 402 14.42 3.10 -14.63
CA PHE A 402 13.60 3.90 -13.72
C PHE A 402 12.53 3.04 -13.06
N ASP A 403 12.03 1.99 -13.72
CA ASP A 403 10.99 1.12 -13.18
C ASP A 403 11.54 0.34 -11.97
N PHE A 404 12.74 -0.26 -12.08
CA PHE A 404 13.40 -0.90 -10.94
C PHE A 404 13.66 0.08 -9.78
N PHE A 405 14.00 1.34 -10.09
CA PHE A 405 14.14 2.38 -9.07
C PHE A 405 12.81 2.67 -8.37
N TYR A 406 11.71 2.80 -9.11
CA TYR A 406 10.38 3.08 -8.54
C TYR A 406 9.89 1.93 -7.66
N GLU A 407 10.12 0.68 -8.07
CA GLU A 407 9.82 -0.50 -7.25
C GLU A 407 10.64 -0.50 -5.96
N CYS A 408 11.96 -0.31 -6.05
CA CYS A 408 12.80 -0.21 -4.85
C CYS A 408 12.41 0.98 -3.97
N PHE A 409 12.00 2.11 -4.56
CA PHE A 409 11.54 3.28 -3.83
C PHE A 409 10.23 3.00 -3.09
N TYR A 410 9.27 2.38 -3.77
CA TYR A 410 8.00 1.96 -3.22
C TYR A 410 8.18 0.97 -2.08
N GLU A 411 8.95 -0.10 -2.29
CA GLU A 411 9.18 -1.11 -1.24
C GLU A 411 10.00 -0.58 -0.06
N SER A 412 10.94 0.34 -0.34
CA SER A 412 11.80 0.85 0.72
C SER A 412 11.11 1.91 1.59
N GLN A 413 10.06 2.57 1.09
CA GLN A 413 9.40 3.71 1.76
C GLN A 413 10.40 4.78 2.25
N LEU A 414 11.60 4.85 1.64
CA LEU A 414 12.67 5.75 2.07
C LEU A 414 12.37 7.21 1.69
N SER A 415 12.77 8.16 2.54
CA SER A 415 12.83 9.57 2.14
C SER A 415 14.10 9.83 1.32
N LEU A 416 14.03 9.65 0.01
CA LEU A 416 15.18 9.81 -0.89
C LEU A 416 15.34 11.24 -1.39
N PHE A 417 15.28 12.20 -0.47
CA PHE A 417 15.28 13.61 -0.82
C PHE A 417 16.52 13.97 -1.65
N ASP A 418 17.67 13.45 -1.21
CA ASP A 418 18.98 13.72 -1.79
C ASP A 418 19.15 13.17 -3.22
N ILE A 419 18.49 12.06 -3.59
CA ILE A 419 18.60 11.50 -4.96
C ILE A 419 17.75 12.30 -5.94
N ILE A 420 16.52 12.61 -5.54
CA ILE A 420 15.60 13.36 -6.40
C ILE A 420 16.18 14.75 -6.65
N TYR A 421 16.65 15.42 -5.59
CA TYR A 421 17.39 16.68 -5.71
C TYR A 421 18.62 16.53 -6.60
N PHE A 422 19.42 15.48 -6.41
CA PHE A 422 20.62 15.22 -7.22
C PHE A 422 20.33 15.05 -8.72
N VAL A 423 19.33 14.26 -9.08
CA VAL A 423 18.92 14.05 -10.47
C VAL A 423 18.42 15.36 -11.06
N ASP A 424 17.61 16.11 -10.32
CA ASP A 424 17.02 17.37 -10.76
C ASP A 424 18.06 18.49 -10.94
N GLU A 425 19.00 18.67 -10.00
CA GLU A 425 20.08 19.69 -10.08
C GLU A 425 20.98 19.48 -11.31
N ARG A 426 21.20 18.22 -11.72
CA ARG A 426 21.95 17.91 -12.95
C ARG A 426 21.19 18.26 -14.23
N ASN A 427 19.86 18.15 -14.21
CA ASN A 427 19.02 18.39 -15.39
C ASN A 427 18.87 19.88 -15.69
N GLU A 428 18.84 20.75 -14.67
CA GLU A 428 18.78 22.20 -14.86
C GLU A 428 19.99 22.75 -15.65
N GLY A 429 21.16 22.12 -15.52
CA GLY A 429 22.39 22.52 -16.22
C GLY A 429 22.53 22.09 -17.68
N ARG A 430 21.62 21.25 -18.23
CA ARG A 430 21.74 20.65 -19.57
C ARG A 430 20.73 21.19 -20.60
N SER A 431 20.16 22.37 -20.37
CA SER A 431 19.08 22.97 -21.20
C SER A 431 19.42 23.26 -22.67
N ASN A 432 20.64 23.01 -23.14
CA ASN A 432 20.99 23.10 -24.57
C ASN A 432 20.57 21.83 -25.33
N LYS A 433 19.34 21.88 -25.85
CA LYS A 433 18.80 21.22 -27.06
C LYS A 433 19.57 19.98 -27.56
N SER A 434 19.30 18.81 -26.99
CA SER A 434 19.24 17.51 -27.75
C SER A 434 19.05 16.29 -26.84
N ASN A 435 19.47 16.35 -25.57
CA ASN A 435 19.37 15.19 -24.68
C ASN A 435 18.51 15.50 -23.46
N TYR A 436 17.23 15.11 -23.52
CA TYR A 436 16.28 15.22 -22.42
C TYR A 436 16.59 14.17 -21.33
N TYR A 437 17.48 14.52 -20.40
CA TYR A 437 17.77 13.74 -19.20
C TYR A 437 16.81 14.18 -18.08
N GLY A 438 16.13 13.23 -17.43
CA GLY A 438 15.20 13.49 -16.33
C GLY A 438 14.27 12.32 -16.04
N TRP A 439 13.50 12.42 -14.96
CA TRP A 439 12.55 11.39 -14.50
C TRP A 439 11.51 11.07 -15.58
N LYS A 440 11.21 9.77 -15.74
CA LYS A 440 10.33 9.27 -16.80
C LYS A 440 9.30 8.32 -16.24
N ILE A 441 8.05 8.47 -16.67
CA ILE A 441 6.96 7.52 -16.41
C ILE A 441 6.51 6.94 -17.74
N SER A 442 6.30 5.62 -17.77
CA SER A 442 5.84 4.89 -18.95
C SER A 442 4.55 4.13 -18.63
N ILE A 443 3.56 4.24 -19.52
CA ILE A 443 2.32 3.46 -19.53
C ILE A 443 2.34 2.61 -20.80
N GLU A 444 2.45 1.30 -20.67
CA GLU A 444 2.64 0.39 -21.79
C GLU A 444 1.93 -0.96 -21.57
N ASP A 445 1.74 -1.69 -22.67
CA ASP A 445 1.16 -3.03 -22.61
C ASP A 445 2.08 -3.98 -21.81
N GLY A 446 1.49 -4.73 -20.88
CA GLY A 446 2.22 -5.66 -20.01
C GLY A 446 2.69 -5.06 -18.68
N LYS A 447 2.55 -3.74 -18.46
CA LYS A 447 2.81 -3.14 -17.15
C LYS A 447 1.83 -3.67 -16.11
N THR A 448 2.35 -4.12 -14.97
CA THR A 448 1.53 -4.71 -13.90
C THR A 448 0.83 -3.62 -13.08
N SER A 449 -0.27 -3.98 -12.40
CA SER A 449 -0.94 -3.09 -11.43
C SER A 449 0.02 -2.69 -10.29
N TYR A 450 0.91 -3.60 -9.89
CA TYR A 450 1.97 -3.34 -8.91
C TYR A 450 2.95 -2.25 -9.40
N ALA A 451 3.49 -2.39 -10.61
CA ALA A 451 4.39 -1.39 -11.19
C ALA A 451 3.68 -0.03 -11.37
N THR A 452 2.41 -0.04 -11.77
CA THR A 452 1.58 1.18 -11.86
C THR A 452 1.40 1.85 -10.49
N SER A 453 1.26 1.06 -9.43
CA SER A 453 1.17 1.56 -8.05
C SER A 453 2.48 2.20 -7.58
N CYS A 454 3.62 1.62 -7.97
CA CYS A 454 4.95 2.18 -7.70
C CYS A 454 5.12 3.57 -8.36
N ASP A 455 4.71 3.71 -9.62
CA ASP A 455 4.72 4.99 -10.34
C ASP A 455 3.82 6.05 -9.67
N ILE A 456 2.60 5.66 -9.30
CA ILE A 456 1.65 6.55 -8.62
C ILE A 456 2.24 7.04 -7.30
N TYR A 457 2.85 6.14 -6.52
CA TYR A 457 3.50 6.50 -5.27
C TYR A 457 4.65 7.48 -5.49
N PHE A 458 5.52 7.20 -6.47
CA PHE A 458 6.64 8.07 -6.81
C PHE A 458 6.17 9.46 -7.24
N ILE A 459 5.17 9.56 -8.12
CA ILE A 459 4.66 10.85 -8.62
C ILE A 459 4.02 11.68 -7.50
N ASN A 460 3.27 11.05 -6.60
CA ASN A 460 2.70 11.74 -5.44
C ASN A 460 3.79 12.26 -4.52
N TYR A 461 4.82 11.45 -4.24
CA TYR A 461 5.97 11.87 -3.45
C TYR A 461 6.71 13.05 -4.12
N TYR A 462 7.03 12.92 -5.41
CA TYR A 462 7.74 13.93 -6.19
C TYR A 462 7.01 15.28 -6.17
N LYS A 463 5.69 15.27 -6.41
CA LYS A 463 4.86 16.48 -6.36
C LYS A 463 4.82 17.13 -4.99
N ASN A 464 4.58 16.35 -3.94
CA ASN A 464 4.35 16.87 -2.59
C ASN A 464 5.63 17.44 -1.97
N HIS A 465 6.79 16.86 -2.29
CA HIS A 465 8.05 17.21 -1.64
C HIS A 465 8.94 18.16 -2.46
N PHE A 466 8.81 18.22 -3.79
CA PHE A 466 9.77 18.93 -4.64
C PHE A 466 9.19 20.09 -5.46
N SER A 467 7.86 20.13 -5.67
CA SER A 467 7.23 21.21 -6.44
C SER A 467 7.53 22.62 -5.89
N HIS A 468 7.78 22.74 -4.58
CA HIS A 468 8.11 24.01 -3.93
C HIS A 468 9.61 24.36 -3.94
N PHE A 469 10.51 23.37 -3.94
CA PHE A 469 11.95 23.60 -3.78
C PHE A 469 12.71 23.69 -5.11
N CYS A 470 12.31 22.94 -6.14
CA CYS A 470 13.11 22.83 -7.37
C CYS A 470 12.43 23.38 -8.64
N LYS A 471 11.15 23.78 -8.64
CA LYS A 471 10.42 24.15 -9.89
C LYS A 471 10.54 23.11 -11.03
N THR A 472 10.96 21.89 -10.73
CA THR A 472 11.26 20.85 -11.71
C THR A 472 10.01 20.05 -12.03
N LYS A 473 9.75 19.90 -13.33
CA LYS A 473 8.69 19.06 -13.87
C LYS A 473 9.23 17.66 -14.13
N LEU A 474 8.37 16.65 -14.07
CA LEU A 474 8.64 15.33 -14.65
C LEU A 474 9.04 15.54 -16.12
N GLU A 475 10.18 14.97 -16.52
CA GLU A 475 10.71 15.25 -17.85
C GLU A 475 9.89 14.53 -18.94
N TRP A 476 9.58 13.25 -18.74
CA TRP A 476 8.82 12.45 -19.72
C TRP A 476 7.63 11.71 -19.12
N LEU A 477 6.49 11.80 -19.80
CA LEU A 477 5.38 10.87 -19.71
C LEU A 477 5.22 10.17 -21.05
N ARG A 478 5.46 8.86 -21.09
CA ARG A 478 5.35 8.03 -22.28
C ARG A 478 4.13 7.14 -22.19
N VAL A 479 3.31 7.15 -23.23
CA VAL A 479 2.08 6.38 -23.31
C VAL A 479 2.11 5.56 -24.59
N HIS A 480 2.38 4.28 -24.43
CA HIS A 480 2.50 3.26 -25.47
C HIS A 480 1.32 2.27 -25.41
N LYS A 481 0.11 2.79 -25.16
CA LYS A 481 -1.11 2.01 -24.95
C LYS A 481 -2.34 2.79 -25.42
N ASN A 482 -3.33 2.09 -25.95
CA ASN A 482 -4.59 2.67 -26.46
C ASN A 482 -5.79 2.48 -25.51
N ILE A 483 -5.78 1.47 -24.64
CA ILE A 483 -6.83 1.21 -23.66
C ILE A 483 -6.21 1.27 -22.25
N LEU A 484 -6.64 2.25 -21.45
CA LEU A 484 -6.13 2.44 -20.10
C LEU A 484 -7.05 1.81 -19.05
N SER A 485 -6.45 1.15 -18.05
CA SER A 485 -7.11 0.78 -16.80
C SER A 485 -7.44 2.02 -15.97
N ASP A 486 -8.29 1.89 -14.95
CA ASP A 486 -8.64 3.03 -14.09
C ASP A 486 -7.43 3.54 -13.27
N GLU A 487 -6.51 2.64 -12.90
CA GLU A 487 -5.24 2.98 -12.25
C GLU A 487 -4.33 3.78 -13.19
N GLU A 488 -4.19 3.35 -14.45
CA GLU A 488 -3.39 4.04 -15.47
C GLU A 488 -3.98 5.41 -15.82
N LYS A 489 -5.31 5.54 -15.89
CA LYS A 489 -5.99 6.83 -16.05
C LYS A 489 -5.67 7.77 -14.88
N ASN A 490 -5.69 7.27 -13.64
CA ASN A 490 -5.33 8.05 -12.46
C ASN A 490 -3.87 8.52 -12.52
N LEU A 491 -2.94 7.62 -12.87
CA LEU A 491 -1.53 7.96 -13.06
C LEU A 491 -1.36 9.06 -14.12
N LEU A 492 -2.06 8.94 -15.25
CA LEU A 492 -2.05 9.95 -16.32
C LEU A 492 -2.55 11.31 -15.81
N ILE A 493 -3.68 11.34 -15.09
CA ILE A 493 -4.22 12.57 -14.48
C ILE A 493 -3.21 13.17 -13.49
N GLN A 494 -2.55 12.35 -12.68
CA GLN A 494 -1.53 12.83 -11.76
C GLN A 494 -0.37 13.46 -12.54
N CYS A 495 0.17 12.85 -13.58
CA CYS A 495 1.27 13.46 -14.34
C CYS A 495 0.89 14.82 -14.99
N SER A 496 -0.39 15.05 -15.30
CA SER A 496 -0.86 16.24 -16.04
C SER A 496 -0.51 17.60 -15.44
N THR A 497 -0.29 17.69 -14.13
CA THR A 497 -0.01 18.96 -13.47
C THR A 497 1.48 19.31 -13.39
N ASN A 498 2.37 18.35 -13.67
CA ASN A 498 3.81 18.51 -13.45
C ASN A 498 4.66 17.72 -14.45
N VAL A 499 4.34 17.80 -15.75
CA VAL A 499 5.12 17.15 -16.82
C VAL A 499 5.55 18.13 -17.89
N ARG A 500 6.75 17.91 -18.44
CA ARG A 500 7.36 18.69 -19.51
C ARG A 500 7.04 18.12 -20.89
N VAL A 501 7.43 16.86 -21.11
CA VAL A 501 7.26 16.17 -22.40
C VAL A 501 6.23 15.04 -22.26
N VAL A 502 5.24 15.03 -23.15
CA VAL A 502 4.25 13.95 -23.25
C VAL A 502 4.45 13.24 -24.58
N SER A 503 4.53 11.92 -24.57
CA SER A 503 4.78 11.10 -25.76
C SER A 503 3.68 10.07 -25.94
N PHE A 504 3.05 10.06 -27.11
CA PHE A 504 2.11 9.03 -27.53
C PHE A 504 2.69 8.21 -28.68
N SER A 505 2.62 6.90 -28.57
CA SER A 505 2.88 6.01 -29.71
C SER A 505 1.66 5.23 -30.16
N ARG A 506 0.52 5.38 -29.48
CA ARG A 506 -0.76 4.75 -29.83
C ARG A 506 -1.89 5.76 -29.74
N PRO A 507 -2.98 5.60 -30.53
CA PRO A 507 -4.14 6.47 -30.43
C PRO A 507 -4.75 6.35 -29.05
N ILE A 508 -5.05 7.48 -28.42
CA ILE A 508 -5.63 7.53 -27.08
C ILE A 508 -6.80 8.51 -27.02
N ASN A 509 -7.98 7.98 -26.71
CA ASN A 509 -9.15 8.79 -26.43
C ASN A 509 -9.28 8.97 -24.91
N PHE A 510 -9.01 10.17 -24.40
CA PHE A 510 -9.02 10.45 -22.98
C PHE A 510 -9.41 11.90 -22.64
N ASP A 511 -10.63 12.09 -22.14
CA ASP A 511 -11.20 13.40 -21.79
C ASP A 511 -10.85 13.87 -20.36
N GLY A 512 -10.11 13.07 -19.59
CA GLY A 512 -9.77 13.38 -18.20
C GLY A 512 -8.59 14.34 -18.03
N TRP A 513 -7.88 14.70 -19.11
CA TRP A 513 -6.67 15.52 -19.06
C TRP A 513 -7.01 17.01 -18.95
N LYS A 514 -6.76 17.61 -17.77
CA LYS A 514 -7.08 19.02 -17.48
C LYS A 514 -5.87 19.77 -16.91
N PRO A 515 -4.84 20.04 -17.72
CA PRO A 515 -3.60 20.63 -17.24
C PRO A 515 -3.78 22.13 -16.98
N LYS A 516 -3.10 22.67 -15.97
CA LYS A 516 -3.11 24.12 -15.68
C LYS A 516 -2.37 24.95 -16.74
N HIS A 517 -1.44 24.33 -17.46
CA HIS A 517 -0.61 24.94 -18.49
C HIS A 517 -0.56 24.02 -19.72
N LYS A 518 -0.25 24.59 -20.90
CA LYS A 518 0.00 23.77 -22.11
C LYS A 518 1.18 22.81 -21.88
N ILE A 519 1.12 21.67 -22.55
CA ILE A 519 2.23 20.71 -22.63
C ILE A 519 3.39 21.42 -23.35
N GLU A 520 4.58 21.41 -22.76
CA GLU A 520 5.73 22.12 -23.36
C GLU A 520 6.13 21.47 -24.68
N VAL A 521 6.26 20.14 -24.69
CA VAL A 521 6.59 19.37 -25.90
C VAL A 521 5.68 18.15 -25.99
N LEU A 522 4.97 18.01 -27.09
CA LEU A 522 4.19 16.83 -27.42
C LEU A 522 4.92 16.02 -28.49
N TYR A 523 5.20 14.75 -28.20
CA TYR A 523 5.77 13.79 -29.13
C TYR A 523 4.69 12.80 -29.56
N ILE A 524 4.49 12.62 -30.87
CA ILE A 524 3.57 11.62 -31.41
C ILE A 524 4.35 10.77 -32.40
N CYS A 525 4.46 9.47 -32.11
CA CYS A 525 5.20 8.50 -32.92
C CYS A 525 4.23 7.47 -33.50
N ILE A 526 3.86 7.64 -34.76
CA ILE A 526 2.96 6.72 -35.48
C ILE A 526 3.61 6.19 -36.76
N SER A 527 4.93 6.09 -36.79
CA SER A 527 5.70 5.57 -37.92
C SER A 527 5.47 4.07 -38.18
N ASP A 528 5.08 3.32 -37.15
CA ASP A 528 5.13 1.86 -37.17
C ASP A 528 3.77 1.21 -37.51
N TYR A 529 2.71 2.01 -37.66
CA TYR A 529 1.40 1.54 -38.07
C TYR A 529 0.60 2.63 -38.77
N LEU A 530 -0.19 2.23 -39.77
CA LEU A 530 -1.06 3.13 -40.51
C LEU A 530 -2.32 3.44 -39.69
N ILE A 531 -2.66 4.72 -39.61
CA ILE A 531 -3.88 5.22 -38.95
C ILE A 531 -4.78 5.92 -39.96
N THR A 532 -6.09 5.89 -39.75
CA THR A 532 -7.04 6.63 -40.60
C THR A 532 -7.06 8.11 -40.23
N LYS A 533 -7.48 8.96 -41.17
CA LYS A 533 -7.71 10.39 -40.93
C LYS A 533 -8.63 10.62 -39.73
N LYS A 534 -9.72 9.86 -39.65
CA LYS A 534 -10.72 9.97 -38.58
C LYS A 534 -10.13 9.63 -37.23
N ASP A 535 -9.39 8.52 -37.13
CA ASP A 535 -8.77 8.12 -35.87
C ASP A 535 -7.71 9.13 -35.43
N PHE A 536 -6.96 9.72 -36.36
CA PHE A 536 -6.01 10.79 -36.03
C PHE A 536 -6.72 12.02 -35.46
N GLU A 537 -7.80 12.45 -36.11
CA GLU A 537 -8.61 13.59 -35.70
C GLU A 537 -9.25 13.38 -34.32
N GLU A 538 -9.81 12.20 -34.05
CA GLU A 538 -10.47 11.91 -32.78
C GLU A 538 -9.48 11.70 -31.62
N ASN A 539 -8.30 11.12 -31.88
CA ASN A 539 -7.39 10.67 -30.82
C ASN A 539 -6.14 11.53 -30.61
N PHE A 540 -5.65 12.27 -31.61
CA PHE A 540 -4.42 13.05 -31.51
C PHE A 540 -4.63 14.56 -31.62
N LEU A 541 -5.59 15.01 -32.43
CA LEU A 541 -5.86 16.44 -32.59
C LEU A 541 -6.18 17.16 -31.26
N PRO A 542 -6.97 16.59 -30.32
CA PRO A 542 -7.20 17.22 -29.03
C PRO A 542 -5.91 17.50 -28.25
N TRP A 543 -4.90 16.61 -28.35
CA TRP A 543 -3.61 16.79 -27.69
C TRP A 543 -2.73 17.84 -28.37
N ILE A 544 -2.75 17.88 -29.70
CA ILE A 544 -2.01 18.87 -30.49
C ILE A 544 -2.43 20.29 -30.12
N LEU A 545 -3.73 20.51 -29.86
CA LEU A 545 -4.26 21.81 -29.43
C LEU A 545 -3.79 22.23 -28.02
N LEU A 546 -3.31 21.28 -27.22
CA LEU A 546 -2.87 21.49 -25.83
C LEU A 546 -1.35 21.67 -25.69
N CYS A 547 -0.58 21.70 -26.79
CA CYS A 547 0.89 21.80 -26.75
C CYS A 547 1.45 23.15 -27.25
N ASP A 548 2.69 23.42 -26.86
CA ASP A 548 3.48 24.57 -27.31
C ASP A 548 4.48 24.18 -28.44
N GLU A 549 5.11 23.02 -28.34
CA GLU A 549 5.98 22.41 -29.35
C GLU A 549 5.47 21.01 -29.75
N LEU A 550 5.45 20.72 -31.05
CA LEU A 550 5.00 19.44 -31.59
C LEU A 550 6.12 18.67 -32.32
N LYS A 551 6.35 17.42 -31.95
CA LYS A 551 7.20 16.48 -32.68
C LYS A 551 6.34 15.33 -33.17
N LEU A 552 6.32 15.09 -34.47
CA LEU A 552 5.39 14.16 -35.11
C LEU A 552 6.13 13.26 -36.08
N SER A 553 6.20 11.96 -35.81
CA SER A 553 6.73 10.95 -36.74
C SER A 553 5.57 10.19 -37.38
N LEU A 554 5.46 10.28 -38.70
CA LEU A 554 4.34 9.79 -39.50
C LEU A 554 4.71 8.52 -40.28
N HIS A 555 3.75 7.59 -40.38
CA HIS A 555 3.86 6.45 -41.28
C HIS A 555 3.96 6.91 -42.75
N ASP A 556 4.78 6.21 -43.54
CA ASP A 556 5.09 6.61 -44.93
C ASP A 556 3.87 6.62 -45.85
N ASP A 557 2.89 5.76 -45.57
CA ASP A 557 1.65 5.57 -46.33
C ASP A 557 0.50 6.49 -45.92
N ILE A 558 0.72 7.49 -45.04
CA ILE A 558 -0.33 8.47 -44.70
C ILE A 558 -0.70 9.32 -45.92
N ASP A 559 -1.99 9.32 -46.27
CA ASP A 559 -2.54 10.01 -47.44
C ASP A 559 -3.21 11.37 -47.11
N PHE A 560 -3.39 11.70 -45.82
CA PHE A 560 -4.04 12.93 -45.36
C PHE A 560 -3.07 14.00 -44.81
N ILE A 561 -1.81 14.01 -45.28
CA ILE A 561 -0.78 15.00 -44.87
C ILE A 561 -1.27 16.45 -45.00
N LYS A 562 -2.06 16.78 -46.03
CA LYS A 562 -2.62 18.13 -46.20
C LYS A 562 -3.50 18.53 -45.02
N ASN A 563 -4.33 17.63 -44.51
CA ASN A 563 -5.16 17.90 -43.34
C ASN A 563 -4.32 18.07 -42.08
N ILE A 564 -3.24 17.30 -41.90
CA ILE A 564 -2.29 17.49 -40.80
C ILE A 564 -1.68 18.90 -40.85
N CYS A 565 -1.24 19.36 -42.02
CA CYS A 565 -0.73 20.72 -42.20
C CYS A 565 -1.77 21.79 -41.87
N GLU A 566 -3.03 21.61 -42.28
CA GLU A 566 -4.13 22.53 -41.95
C GLU A 566 -4.40 22.58 -40.44
N TRP A 567 -4.49 21.43 -39.79
CA TRP A 567 -4.70 21.35 -38.35
C TRP A 567 -3.57 22.05 -37.58
N ILE A 568 -2.31 21.82 -37.95
CA ILE A 568 -1.15 22.48 -37.31
C ILE A 568 -1.19 24.00 -37.53
N ARG A 569 -1.54 24.47 -38.73
CA ARG A 569 -1.71 25.92 -39.00
C ARG A 569 -2.77 26.55 -38.09
N CYS A 570 -3.86 25.83 -37.82
CA CYS A 570 -4.92 26.28 -36.93
C CYS A 570 -4.57 26.20 -35.44
N SER A 571 -3.48 25.51 -35.05
CA SER A 571 -3.23 25.12 -33.65
C SER A 571 -2.35 26.08 -32.83
N ASN A 572 -1.93 27.25 -33.36
CA ASN A 572 -1.08 28.23 -32.63
C ASN A 572 0.19 27.60 -32.00
N ILE A 573 0.77 26.58 -32.64
CA ILE A 573 1.98 25.89 -32.19
C ILE A 573 3.21 26.76 -32.50
N LYS A 574 4.12 26.91 -31.54
CA LYS A 574 5.29 27.81 -31.69
C LYS A 574 6.42 27.17 -32.50
N LEU A 575 6.62 25.86 -32.31
CA LEU A 575 7.71 25.08 -32.92
C LEU A 575 7.17 23.70 -33.28
N PHE A 576 7.54 23.19 -34.46
CA PHE A 576 7.22 21.81 -34.83
C PHE A 576 8.37 21.15 -35.59
N ASN A 577 8.45 19.83 -35.48
CA ASN A 577 9.34 18.97 -36.24
C ASN A 577 8.56 17.73 -36.70
N ILE A 578 8.38 17.57 -38.01
CA ILE A 578 7.60 16.46 -38.58
C ILE A 578 8.52 15.55 -39.36
N GLU A 579 8.51 14.26 -39.05
CA GLU A 579 9.22 13.22 -39.77
C GLU A 579 8.24 12.44 -40.65
N HIS A 580 8.54 12.33 -41.95
CA HIS A 580 7.76 11.54 -42.90
C HIS A 580 8.70 11.03 -44.00
N ARG A 581 8.67 9.73 -44.32
CA ARG A 581 9.53 9.11 -45.36
C ARG A 581 11.02 9.37 -45.15
N GLY A 582 11.45 9.27 -43.90
CA GLY A 582 12.85 9.47 -43.49
C GLY A 582 13.38 10.90 -43.65
N LYS A 583 12.50 11.90 -43.82
CA LYS A 583 12.86 13.32 -43.91
C LYS A 583 12.23 14.11 -42.77
N PHE A 584 12.98 15.07 -42.23
CA PHE A 584 12.51 16.01 -41.21
C PHE A 584 12.09 17.34 -41.82
N PHE A 585 10.93 17.83 -41.40
CA PHE A 585 10.31 19.06 -41.88
C PHE A 585 10.07 20.03 -40.72
N TYR A 586 10.62 21.24 -40.87
CA TYR A 586 10.41 22.37 -39.95
C TYR A 586 9.52 23.46 -40.56
N ASN A 587 9.03 23.21 -41.77
CA ASN A 587 8.19 24.12 -42.55
C ASN A 587 7.04 23.34 -43.20
N LEU A 588 5.80 23.76 -42.92
CA LEU A 588 4.60 23.09 -43.45
C LEU A 588 4.49 23.18 -44.98
N TYR A 589 5.05 24.21 -45.61
CA TYR A 589 5.06 24.32 -47.07
C TYR A 589 5.92 23.21 -47.70
N GLU A 590 7.11 22.95 -47.15
CA GLU A 590 8.01 21.89 -47.63
C GLU A 590 7.42 20.49 -47.46
N LEU A 591 6.73 20.25 -46.34
CA LEU A 591 5.99 19.01 -46.09
C LEU A 591 4.85 18.84 -47.10
N SER A 592 4.00 19.85 -47.27
CA SER A 592 2.87 19.79 -48.21
C SER A 592 3.30 19.59 -49.67
N TYR A 593 4.42 20.22 -50.07
CA TYR A 593 4.96 20.11 -51.42
C TYR A 593 5.61 18.75 -51.69
N ASN A 594 6.29 18.14 -50.70
CA ASN A 594 6.83 16.78 -50.84
C ASN A 594 5.71 15.73 -50.93
N ALA A 595 4.60 15.93 -50.22
CA ALA A 595 3.46 15.02 -50.29
C ALA A 595 2.78 14.98 -51.67
N GLU A 596 2.89 16.04 -52.48
CA GLU A 596 2.30 16.11 -53.83
C GLU A 596 3.18 15.51 -54.94
N LYS A 597 4.46 15.28 -54.67
CA LYS A 597 5.45 14.84 -55.67
C LYS A 597 5.66 13.32 -55.74
N CYS A 598 4.94 12.56 -54.93
CA CYS A 598 5.12 11.11 -54.81
C CYS A 598 3.84 10.35 -55.13
#